data_AF-A0A8T1UKP4-F1
#
_entry.id   AF-A0A8T1UKP4-F1
#
_cell.length_a   1.000
_cell.length_b   1.000
_cell.length_c   1.000
_cell.angle_alpha   90.00
_cell.angle_beta   90.00
_cell.angle_gamma   90.00
#
_symmetry.space_group_name_H-M   'P 1'
#
loop_
_entity.id
_entity.type
_entity.pdbx_description
1 polymer ?
#
loop_
_entity_poly.entity_id
_entity_poly.type
_entity_poly.pdbx_seq_one_letter_code
_entity_poly.pdbx_strand_id
1 'polypeptide(L)'
;RATEKRSIVRAAFKKRKVVKRSHFVDVAYFPPTSNECERFFSLAKLVLSDLRKRMSSARLEMVMCLQYNRDLWDLSRMDRNLCE
;
A
#
# COMPACT_ATOMS: atom_id res chain seq x y z
N ARG A 1 -33.39 -33.22 21.82
CA ARG A 1 -33.01 -31.87 21.32
C ARG A 1 -33.07 -30.92 22.51
N ALA A 2 -31.99 -30.81 23.29
CA ALA A 2 -31.96 -30.04 24.55
C ALA A 2 -31.27 -28.70 24.32
N THR A 3 -31.98 -27.59 24.56
CA THR A 3 -31.43 -26.23 24.52
C THR A 3 -30.59 -25.99 25.76
N GLU A 4 -29.28 -26.15 25.61
CA GLU A 4 -28.27 -25.88 26.63
C GLU A 4 -28.33 -24.40 27.04
N LYS A 5 -28.92 -24.13 28.22
CA LYS A 5 -29.02 -22.79 28.81
C LYS A 5 -27.59 -22.31 29.11
N ARG A 6 -27.04 -21.44 28.26
CA ARG A 6 -25.78 -20.76 28.54
C ARG A 6 -25.98 -19.86 29.77
N SER A 7 -25.53 -20.35 30.93
CA SER A 7 -25.61 -19.66 32.21
C SER A 7 -25.01 -18.25 32.11
N ILE A 8 -25.76 -17.25 32.61
CA ILE A 8 -25.32 -15.84 32.74
C ILE A 8 -23.97 -15.75 33.47
N VAL A 9 -23.74 -16.64 34.44
CA VAL A 9 -22.48 -16.73 35.18
C VAL A 9 -21.31 -17.03 34.23
N ARG A 10 -21.49 -17.96 33.28
CA ARG A 10 -20.46 -18.32 32.29
C ARG A 10 -20.23 -17.21 31.26
N ALA A 11 -21.24 -16.39 30.98
CA ALA A 11 -21.10 -15.18 30.16
C ALA A 11 -20.34 -14.07 30.91
N ALA A 12 -20.57 -13.90 32.21
CA ALA A 12 -19.92 -12.89 33.05
C ALA A 12 -18.42 -13.15 33.24
N PHE A 13 -18.01 -14.42 33.36
CA PHE A 13 -16.59 -14.81 33.45
C PHE A 13 -15.87 -14.94 32.10
N LYS A 14 -16.57 -14.70 30.98
CA LYS A 14 -15.93 -14.64 29.67
C LYS A 14 -15.15 -13.34 29.61
N LYS A 15 -13.87 -13.40 30.03
CA LYS A 15 -12.91 -12.29 29.92
C LYS A 15 -13.00 -11.72 28.50
N ARG A 16 -13.66 -10.57 28.34
CA ARG A 16 -13.59 -9.83 27.08
C ARG A 16 -12.12 -9.49 26.91
N LYS A 17 -11.50 -9.95 25.82
CA LYS A 17 -10.18 -9.47 25.39
C LYS A 17 -10.34 -7.96 25.21
N VAL A 18 -9.96 -7.20 26.23
CA VAL A 18 -9.78 -5.76 26.09
C VAL A 18 -8.61 -5.63 25.14
N VAL A 19 -8.89 -5.23 23.90
CA VAL A 19 -7.85 -4.94 22.92
C VAL A 19 -7.05 -3.79 23.52
N LYS A 20 -5.88 -4.11 24.09
CA LYS A 20 -4.94 -3.09 24.53
C LYS A 20 -4.62 -2.25 23.29
N ARG A 21 -4.98 -0.97 23.31
CA ARG A 21 -4.60 -0.04 22.25
C ARG A 21 -3.07 -0.01 22.20
N SER A 22 -2.49 -0.19 21.02
CA SER A 22 -1.05 -0.04 20.84
C SER A 22 -0.64 1.38 21.20
N HIS A 23 0.55 1.55 21.76
CA HIS A 23 1.17 2.89 21.91
C HIS A 23 1.59 3.50 20.56
N PHE A 24 1.63 2.69 19.52
CA PHE A 24 2.03 3.08 18.17
C PHE A 24 0.83 3.57 17.36
N VAL A 25 1.09 4.56 16.51
CA VAL A 25 0.15 5.06 15.50
C VAL A 25 -0.16 3.94 14.52
N ASP A 26 -1.43 3.86 14.09
CA ASP A 26 -1.83 2.93 13.05
C ASP A 26 -1.11 3.26 11.74
N VAL A 27 -0.23 2.37 11.32
CA VAL A 27 0.51 2.43 10.06
C VAL A 27 -0.07 1.48 9.01
N ALA A 28 -1.33 1.03 9.17
CA ALA A 28 -2.00 0.21 8.16
C ALA A 28 -2.12 0.89 6.78
N TYR A 29 -1.96 2.21 6.71
CA TYR A 29 -1.86 2.96 5.46
C TYR A 29 -0.54 2.71 4.73
N PHE A 30 0.52 2.33 5.45
CA PHE A 30 1.74 1.84 4.83
C PHE A 30 1.54 0.37 4.47
N PRO A 31 1.81 -0.02 3.22
CA PRO A 31 1.81 -1.42 2.84
C PRO A 31 2.71 -2.22 3.80
N PRO A 32 2.25 -3.37 4.32
CA PRO A 32 3.07 -4.22 5.16
C PRO A 32 4.20 -4.75 4.29
N THR A 33 5.42 -4.29 4.54
CA THR A 33 6.61 -4.36 3.65
C THR A 33 6.55 -3.33 2.54
N SER A 34 7.63 -2.54 2.42
CA SER A 34 7.80 -1.43 1.48
C SER A 34 7.93 -1.90 0.02
N ASN A 35 7.14 -2.91 -0.39
CA ASN A 35 7.22 -3.61 -1.67
C ASN A 35 7.06 -2.65 -2.85
N GLU A 36 6.25 -1.61 -2.72
CA GLU A 36 6.09 -0.61 -3.79
C GLU A 36 7.38 0.18 -4.01
N CYS A 37 8.07 0.60 -2.94
CA CYS A 37 9.38 1.24 -3.08
C CYS A 37 10.44 0.24 -3.58
N GLU A 38 10.43 -1.01 -3.11
CA GLU A 38 11.38 -2.03 -3.56
C GLU A 38 11.20 -2.36 -5.05
N ARG A 39 9.95 -2.49 -5.52
CA ARG A 39 9.62 -2.64 -6.94
C ARG A 39 10.07 -1.42 -7.74
N PHE A 40 9.80 -0.21 -7.23
CA PHE A 40 10.23 1.04 -7.86
C PHE A 40 11.75 1.12 -8.01
N PHE A 41 12.53 0.87 -6.96
CA PHE A 41 13.99 0.93 -7.02
C PHE A 41 14.61 -0.21 -7.82
N SER A 42 13.95 -1.38 -7.88
CA SER A 42 14.34 -2.46 -8.79
C SER A 42 14.20 -2.06 -10.26
N LEU A 43 13.12 -1.38 -10.61
CA LEU A 43 12.93 -0.80 -11.94
C LEU A 43 13.94 0.31 -12.22
N ALA A 44 14.23 1.17 -11.23
CA ALA A 44 15.23 2.23 -11.36
C ALA A 44 16.61 1.66 -11.70
N LYS A 45 16.99 0.58 -11.02
CA LYS A 45 18.24 -0.16 -11.27
C LYS A 45 18.29 -0.74 -12.68
N LEU A 46 17.17 -1.27 -13.18
CA LEU A 46 17.07 -1.77 -14.56
C LEU A 46 17.22 -0.63 -15.58
N VAL A 47 16.61 0.53 -15.32
CA VAL A 47 16.69 1.72 -16.20
C VAL A 47 18.10 2.31 -16.20
N LEU A 48 18.80 2.27 -15.07
CA LEU A 48 20.18 2.76 -14.92
C LEU A 48 21.24 1.79 -15.48
N SER A 49 20.87 0.55 -15.79
CA SER A 49 21.76 -0.49 -16.30
C SER A 49 22.41 -0.15 -17.67
N ASP A 50 23.53 -0.83 -17.95
CA ASP A 50 24.48 -0.60 -19.05
C ASP A 50 23.88 -0.52 -20.47
N LEU A 51 22.65 -0.96 -20.70
CA LEU A 51 21.97 -0.82 -21.99
C LEU A 51 21.58 0.64 -22.33
N ARG A 52 21.57 1.55 -21.34
CA ARG A 52 21.22 2.98 -21.51
C ARG A 52 22.35 3.94 -21.16
N LYS A 53 23.61 3.57 -21.49
CA LYS A 53 24.82 4.37 -21.21
C LYS A 53 24.57 5.88 -21.40
N ARG A 54 24.66 6.65 -20.31
CA ARG A 54 24.57 8.13 -20.22
C ARG A 54 23.20 8.77 -19.95
N MET A 55 22.37 8.18 -19.08
CA MET A 55 21.28 8.94 -18.44
C MET A 55 21.83 9.73 -17.24
N SER A 56 21.62 11.05 -17.18
CA SER A 56 21.95 11.85 -16.00
C SER A 56 20.97 11.55 -14.85
N SER A 57 21.38 11.78 -13.59
CA SER A 57 20.51 11.56 -12.41
C SER A 57 19.18 12.30 -12.55
N ALA A 58 19.22 13.58 -12.93
CA ALA A 58 18.03 14.39 -13.14
C ALA A 58 17.09 13.79 -14.20
N ARG A 59 17.63 13.21 -15.28
CA ARG A 59 16.82 12.57 -16.32
C ARG A 59 16.21 11.26 -15.83
N LEU A 60 16.97 10.49 -15.05
CA LEU A 60 16.46 9.26 -14.42
C LEU A 60 15.30 9.59 -13.48
N GLU A 61 15.47 10.56 -12.58
CA GLU A 61 14.44 11.00 -11.64
C GLU A 61 13.16 11.41 -12.36
N MET A 62 13.28 12.19 -13.44
CA MET A 62 12.13 12.66 -14.21
C MET A 62 11.40 11.51 -14.92
N VAL A 63 12.14 10.58 -15.54
CA VAL A 63 11.55 9.39 -16.19
C VAL A 63 10.85 8.49 -15.17
N MET A 64 11.48 8.25 -14.03
CA MET A 64 10.92 7.40 -12.97
C MET A 64 9.68 8.05 -12.33
N CYS A 65 9.67 9.38 -12.17
CA CYS A 65 8.51 10.14 -11.68
C CYS A 65 7.33 10.01 -12.64
N LEU A 66 7.55 10.20 -13.94
CA LEU A 66 6.51 10.04 -14.95
C LEU A 66 5.98 8.60 -14.99
N GLN A 67 6.87 7.61 -14.94
CA GLN A 67 6.50 6.19 -14.95
C GLN A 67 5.67 5.79 -13.72
N TYR A 68 6.04 6.26 -12.53
CA TYR A 68 5.31 5.98 -11.30
C TYR A 68 3.91 6.61 -11.32
N ASN A 69 3.80 7.84 -11.84
CA ASN A 69 2.56 8.58 -11.91
C ASN A 69 1.77 8.34 -13.22
N ARG A 70 2.02 7.22 -13.92
CA ARG A 70 1.39 6.91 -15.22
C ARG A 70 -0.13 7.07 -15.18
N ASP A 71 -0.76 6.65 -14.09
CA ASP A 71 -2.21 6.68 -13.92
C ASP A 71 -2.80 8.10 -13.79
N LEU A 72 -1.96 9.13 -13.58
CA LEU A 72 -2.38 10.54 -13.52
C LEU A 72 -2.41 11.21 -14.88
N TRP A 73 -1.69 10.68 -15.87
CA TRP A 73 -1.60 11.26 -17.22
C TRP A 73 -1.99 10.27 -18.33
N ASP A 74 -2.49 9.09 -17.95
CA ASP A 74 -3.09 8.15 -18.90
C ASP A 74 -4.33 8.80 -19.55
N LEU A 75 -4.30 8.95 -20.88
CA LEU A 75 -5.36 9.57 -21.67
C LEU A 75 -6.72 8.89 -21.45
N SER A 76 -6.72 7.57 -21.22
CA SER A 76 -7.93 6.80 -20.91
C SER A 76 -8.61 7.22 -19.60
N ARG A 77 -7.87 7.88 -18.70
CA ARG A 77 -8.38 8.43 -17.44
C ARG A 77 -8.70 9.92 -17.57
N MET A 78 -7.93 10.66 -18.37
CA MET A 78 -8.19 12.07 -18.68
C MET A 78 -9.51 12.25 -19.45
N ASP A 79 -9.83 11.36 -20.39
CA ASP A 79 -11.10 11.41 -21.15
C ASP A 79 -12.34 11.27 -20.26
N ARG A 80 -12.22 10.55 -19.12
CA ARG A 80 -13.31 10.45 -18.14
C ARG A 80 -13.50 11.74 -17.34
N ASN A 81 -12.42 12.45 -17.01
CA ASN A 81 -12.48 13.69 -16.24
C ASN A 81 -12.82 14.91 -17.11
N LEU A 82 -12.72 14.80 -18.45
CA LEU A 82 -13.14 15.82 -19.41
C LEU A 82 -14.61 15.66 -19.86
N CYS A 83 -15.25 14.52 -19.53
CA CYS A 83 -16.66 14.24 -19.79
C CYS A 83 -17.59 14.56 -18.61
N GLU A 84 -17.07 15.11 -17.51
CA GLU A 84 -17.84 15.73 -16.42
C GLU A 84 -17.70 17.26 -16.47
#